data_AF-A0A7J2J4T6-F1
#
_entry.id   AF-A0A7J2J4T6-F1
#
_cell.length_a   1.000
_cell.length_b   1.000
_cell.length_c   1.000
_cell.angle_alpha   90.00
_cell.angle_beta   90.00
_cell.angle_gamma   90.00
#
_symmetry.space_group_name_H-M   'P 1'
#
loop_
_entity.id
_entity.type
_entity.pdbx_description
1 polymer ?
#
loop_
_entity_poly.entity_id
_entity_poly.type
_entity_poly.pdbx_seq_one_letter_code
_entity_poly.pdbx_strand_id
1 'polypeptide(L)'
;MISESEALNHRRMLVLTGKGKSKLAGMISKHFSQIKGENVEILYSCTPFRESEQSKERFDVFLNSLEEEGNVTLLSFEESEKAMGRTFDLAVLDLTD
;
A
#
# COMPACT_ATOMS: atom_id res chain seq x y z
N MET A 1 16.80 6.10 -0.56
CA MET A 1 15.82 6.06 0.54
C MET A 1 15.37 4.62 0.80
N ILE A 2 14.74 3.93 -0.15
CA ILE A 2 14.22 2.56 0.03
C ILE A 2 15.34 1.53 0.32
N SER A 3 16.38 1.49 -0.51
CA SER A 3 17.51 0.56 -0.30
C SER A 3 18.28 0.81 0.99
N GLU A 4 18.30 2.05 1.47
CA GLU A 4 18.95 2.42 2.72
C GLU A 4 18.07 2.06 3.94
N SER A 5 16.75 2.15 3.84
CA SER A 5 15.85 1.63 4.91
C SER A 5 16.01 0.14 5.11
N GLU A 6 16.14 -0.60 4.01
CA GLU A 6 16.31 -2.04 4.05
C GLU A 6 17.65 -2.43 4.69
N ALA A 7 18.74 -1.77 4.28
CA ALA A 7 20.06 -1.99 4.87
C ALA A 7 20.13 -1.68 6.38
N LEU A 8 19.36 -0.70 6.85
CA LEU A 8 19.34 -0.27 8.26
C LEU A 8 18.18 -0.85 9.07
N ASN A 9 17.32 -1.68 8.46
CA ASN A 9 16.10 -2.22 9.06
C ASN A 9 15.20 -1.13 9.71
N HIS A 10 15.06 0.01 9.03
CA HIS A 10 14.27 1.15 9.49
C HIS A 10 12.97 1.31 8.71
N ARG A 11 11.86 1.49 9.43
CA ARG A 11 10.58 1.88 8.82
C ARG A 11 10.66 3.33 8.35
N ARG A 12 10.25 3.58 7.10
CA ARG A 12 10.14 4.94 6.54
C ARG A 12 8.70 5.21 6.15
N MET A 13 8.29 6.46 6.35
CA MET A 13 6.96 6.95 5.98
C MET A 13 7.10 7.90 4.79
N LEU A 14 6.25 7.69 3.78
CA LEU A 14 6.12 8.58 2.64
C LEU A 14 4.69 9.10 2.59
N VAL A 15 4.54 10.41 2.41
CA VAL A 15 3.24 11.07 2.27
C VAL A 15 3.10 11.55 0.83
N LEU A 16 2.07 11.05 0.14
CA LEU A 16 1.79 11.38 -1.25
C LEU A 16 0.54 12.26 -1.32
N THR A 17 0.63 13.37 -2.06
CA THR A 17 -0.49 14.30 -2.27
C THR A 17 -0.62 14.66 -3.75
N GLY A 18 -1.79 15.18 -4.13
CA GLY A 18 -2.08 15.60 -5.49
C GLY A 18 -2.68 14.52 -6.40
N LYS A 19 -2.85 14.89 -7.68
CA LYS A 19 -3.41 14.00 -8.70
C LYS A 19 -2.44 12.86 -9.00
N GLY A 20 -2.96 11.65 -9.19
CA GLY A 20 -2.15 10.47 -9.52
C GLY A 20 -1.42 9.81 -8.35
N LYS A 21 -1.67 10.23 -7.10
CA LYS A 21 -1.04 9.66 -5.90
C LYS A 21 -1.21 8.14 -5.77
N SER A 22 -2.35 7.58 -6.14
CA SER A 22 -2.60 6.13 -6.09
C SER A 22 -1.73 5.36 -7.08
N LYS A 23 -1.52 5.91 -8.28
CA LYS A 23 -0.59 5.36 -9.28
C LYS A 23 0.84 5.39 -8.75
N LEU A 24 1.25 6.53 -8.19
CA LEU A 24 2.59 6.68 -7.63
C LEU A 24 2.82 5.74 -6.44
N ALA A 25 1.82 5.54 -5.58
CA ALA A 25 1.87 4.57 -4.49
C ALA A 25 2.09 3.15 -5.01
N GLY A 26 1.38 2.74 -6.07
CA GLY A 26 1.57 1.43 -6.70
C GLY A 26 2.97 1.27 -7.30
N MET A 27 3.47 2.29 -8.01
CA MET A 27 4.84 2.27 -8.56
C MET A 27 5.93 2.19 -7.49
N ILE A 28 5.77 2.91 -6.38
CA ILE A 28 6.70 2.85 -5.24
C ILE A 28 6.66 1.46 -4.60
N SER A 29 5.46 0.90 -4.43
CA SER A 29 5.26 -0.43 -3.84
C SER A 29 5.88 -1.51 -4.71
N LYS A 30 5.68 -1.45 -6.03
CA LYS A 30 6.35 -2.30 -7.02
C LYS A 30 7.87 -2.23 -6.88
N HIS A 31 8.42 -1.02 -6.86
CA HIS A 31 9.87 -0.85 -6.73
C HIS A 31 10.41 -1.39 -5.41
N PHE A 32 9.65 -1.21 -4.31
CA PHE A 32 9.98 -1.80 -3.02
C PHE A 32 9.99 -3.34 -3.10
N SER A 33 8.96 -3.96 -3.69
CA SER A 33 8.89 -5.41 -3.89
C SER A 33 10.08 -5.96 -4.67
N GLN A 34 10.47 -5.27 -5.75
CA GLN A 34 11.59 -5.67 -6.59
C GLN A 34 12.94 -5.59 -5.89
N ILE A 35 13.15 -4.60 -5.01
CA ILE A 35 14.40 -4.50 -4.24
C ILE A 35 14.44 -5.60 -3.17
N LYS A 36 13.32 -5.82 -2.48
CA LYS A 36 13.23 -6.78 -1.38
C LYS A 36 13.35 -8.24 -1.85
N GLY A 37 12.94 -8.54 -3.09
CA GLY A 37 13.24 -9.81 -3.77
C GLY A 37 12.46 -11.04 -3.27
N GLU A 38 11.44 -10.85 -2.44
CA GLU A 38 10.51 -11.89 -1.96
C GLU A 38 9.05 -11.44 -2.12
N ASN A 39 8.10 -12.35 -1.87
CA ASN A 39 6.67 -12.03 -1.88
C ASN A 39 6.35 -11.05 -0.75
N VAL A 40 6.38 -9.75 -1.07
CA VAL A 40 6.10 -8.67 -0.13
C VAL A 40 4.63 -8.70 0.29
N GLU A 41 4.38 -8.77 1.60
CA GLU A 41 3.05 -8.66 2.17
C GLU A 41 2.67 -7.19 2.33
N ILE A 42 1.68 -6.74 1.54
CA ILE A 42 1.24 -5.35 1.47
C ILE A 42 -0.14 -5.21 2.12
N LEU A 43 -0.24 -4.37 3.15
CA LEU A 43 -1.53 -3.90 3.65
C LEU A 43 -1.97 -2.67 2.85
N TYR A 44 -3.14 -2.73 2.22
CA TYR A 44 -3.82 -1.56 1.69
C TYR A 44 -5.05 -1.27 2.54
N SER A 45 -5.12 -0.06 3.10
CA SER A 45 -6.23 0.37 3.95
C SER A 45 -6.91 1.61 3.40
N CYS A 46 -8.23 1.59 3.31
CA CYS A 46 -9.04 2.70 2.81
C CYS A 46 -10.44 2.73 3.44
N THR A 47 -11.24 3.74 3.10
CA THR A 47 -12.68 3.78 3.39
C THR A 47 -13.39 2.60 2.72
N PRO A 48 -14.40 1.97 3.36
CA PRO A 48 -15.15 0.88 2.74
C PRO A 48 -15.69 1.24 1.35
N PHE A 49 -15.55 0.34 0.37
CA PHE A 49 -16.01 0.59 -1.01
C PHE A 49 -17.52 0.81 -1.12
N ARG A 50 -18.30 0.29 -0.16
CA ARG A 50 -19.74 0.54 -0.05
C ARG A 50 -20.07 2.01 0.27
N GLU A 51 -19.11 2.74 0.83
CA GLU A 51 -19.23 4.15 1.23
C GLU A 51 -18.55 5.09 0.23
N SER A 52 -17.58 4.61 -0.56
CA SER A 52 -16.88 5.43 -1.55
C SER A 52 -16.45 4.63 -2.80
N GLU A 53 -17.10 4.91 -3.93
CA GLU A 53 -16.66 4.42 -5.25
C GLU A 53 -15.26 4.95 -5.60
N GLN A 54 -14.91 6.15 -5.14
CA GLN A 54 -13.60 6.73 -5.39
C GLN A 54 -12.48 5.95 -4.67
N SER A 55 -12.74 5.41 -3.47
CA SER A 55 -11.78 4.54 -2.79
C SER A 55 -11.51 3.27 -3.59
N LYS A 56 -12.56 2.69 -4.20
CA LYS A 56 -12.40 1.54 -5.10
C LYS A 56 -11.59 1.90 -6.34
N GLU A 57 -11.90 3.02 -7.00
CA GLU A 57 -11.15 3.48 -8.18
C GLU A 57 -9.66 3.71 -7.83
N ARG A 58 -9.37 4.33 -6.69
CA ARG A 58 -8.00 4.55 -6.22
C ARG A 58 -7.27 3.24 -5.93
N PHE A 59 -7.95 2.26 -5.35
CA PHE A 59 -7.41 0.91 -5.14
C PHE A 59 -7.13 0.19 -6.47
N ASP A 60 -8.05 0.27 -7.43
CA ASP A 60 -7.86 -0.35 -8.76
C ASP A 60 -6.67 0.29 -9.50
N VAL A 61 -6.52 1.62 -9.44
CA VAL A 61 -5.35 2.33 -9.98
C VAL A 61 -4.06 1.89 -9.30
N PHE A 62 -4.09 1.72 -7.97
CA PHE A 62 -2.95 1.21 -7.21
C PHE A 62 -2.56 -0.20 -7.66
N LEU A 63 -3.52 -1.15 -7.70
CA LEU A 63 -3.27 -2.53 -8.12
C LEU A 63 -2.73 -2.62 -9.55
N ASN A 64 -3.33 -1.88 -10.48
CA ASN A 64 -2.87 -1.83 -11.87
C ASN A 64 -1.43 -1.32 -11.99
N SER A 65 -1.01 -0.43 -11.09
CA SER A 65 0.35 0.12 -11.07
C SER A 65 1.35 -0.75 -10.30
N LEU A 66 0.85 -1.66 -9.45
CA LEU A 66 1.65 -2.66 -8.73
C LEU A 66 2.11 -3.79 -9.66
N GLU A 67 1.35 -4.08 -10.72
CA GLU A 67 1.67 -5.13 -11.71
C GLU A 67 1.93 -6.50 -11.08
N GLU A 68 1.09 -6.90 -10.11
CA GLU A 68 1.15 -8.19 -9.41
C GLU A 68 2.41 -8.42 -8.53
N GLU A 69 3.21 -7.37 -8.32
CA GLU A 69 4.45 -7.43 -7.50
C GLU A 69 4.15 -7.29 -6.00
N GLY A 70 3.64 -8.37 -5.40
CA GLY A 70 3.38 -8.48 -3.97
C GLY A 70 1.99 -9.01 -3.63
N ASN A 71 1.82 -9.46 -2.40
CA ASN A 71 0.56 -10.00 -1.88
C ASN A 71 -0.23 -8.89 -1.18
N VAL A 72 -1.29 -8.40 -1.82
CA VAL A 72 -2.10 -7.30 -1.29
C VAL A 72 -3.24 -7.84 -0.42
N THR A 73 -3.20 -7.50 0.87
CA THR A 73 -4.34 -7.60 1.77
C THR A 73 -5.06 -6.26 1.81
N LEU A 74 -6.30 -6.22 1.32
CA LEU A 74 -7.20 -5.09 1.47
C LEU A 74 -7.97 -5.20 2.80
N LEU A 75 -7.90 -4.17 3.64
CA LEU A 75 -8.76 -4.03 4.82
C LEU A 75 -9.35 -2.63 4.85
N SER A 76 -10.63 -2.50 5.22
CA SER A 76 -11.17 -1.17 5.49
C SER A 76 -10.71 -0.64 6.84
N PHE A 77 -10.77 0.67 7.06
CA PHE A 77 -10.46 1.25 8.37
C PHE A 77 -11.36 0.69 9.49
N GLU A 78 -12.61 0.35 9.19
CA GLU A 78 -13.55 -0.31 10.11
C GLU A 78 -13.07 -1.70 10.54
N GLU A 79 -12.25 -2.35 9.71
CA GLU A 79 -11.73 -3.70 9.92
C GLU A 79 -10.27 -3.72 10.39
N SER A 80 -9.73 -2.57 10.81
CA SER A 80 -8.33 -2.42 11.22
C SER A 80 -7.92 -3.36 12.35
N GLU A 81 -8.86 -3.78 13.20
CA GLU A 81 -8.64 -4.81 14.22
C GLU A 81 -8.17 -6.16 13.63
N LYS A 82 -8.58 -6.50 12.39
CA LYS A 82 -8.16 -7.73 11.69
C LYS A 82 -6.69 -7.71 11.26
N ALA A 83 -6.04 -6.54 11.30
CA ALA A 83 -4.61 -6.42 11.09
C ALA A 83 -3.79 -6.81 12.34
N MET A 84 -4.40 -6.83 13.52
CA MET A 84 -3.68 -7.19 14.75
C MET A 84 -3.19 -8.63 14.70
N GLY A 85 -1.95 -8.85 15.14
CA GLY A 85 -1.30 -10.17 15.10
C GLY A 85 -0.81 -10.58 13.70
N ARG A 86 -1.01 -9.76 12.67
CA ARG A 86 -0.43 -9.93 11.34
C ARG A 86 0.76 -8.98 11.17
N THR A 87 1.72 -9.39 10.35
CA THR A 87 2.87 -8.56 9.96
C THR A 87 2.79 -8.27 8.48
N PHE A 88 3.08 -7.02 8.11
CA PHE A 88 3.15 -6.58 6.74
C PHE A 88 4.49 -5.88 6.52
N ASP A 89 5.01 -6.02 5.32
CA ASP A 89 6.27 -5.40 4.90
C ASP A 89 6.07 -3.94 4.50
N LEU A 90 4.90 -3.67 3.92
CA LEU A 90 4.48 -2.35 3.48
C LEU A 90 3.03 -2.10 3.90
N ALA A 91 2.75 -0.87 4.35
CA ALA A 91 1.40 -0.40 4.62
C ALA A 91 1.10 0.85 3.78
N VAL A 92 0.04 0.79 3.00
CA VAL A 92 -0.50 1.89 2.20
C VAL A 92 -1.81 2.33 2.85
N LEU A 93 -1.82 3.56 3.36
CA LEU A 93 -2.99 4.15 4.02
C LEU A 93 -3.59 5.20 3.07
N ASP A 94 -4.72 4.89 2.43
CA ASP A 94 -5.48 5.85 1.63
C ASP A 94 -6.40 6.66 2.55
N LEU A 95 -5.87 7.79 3.01
CA LEU A 95 -6.57 8.76 3.86
C LEU A 95 -7.36 9.80 3.06
N THR A 96 -7.58 9.56 1.77
CA THR A 96 -8.42 10.43 0.95
C THR A 96 -9.88 10.01 1.10
N ASP A 97 -10.77 10.97 1.29
CA ASP A 97 -12.19 10.77 1.07
C ASP A 97 -12.50 10.98 -0.42
#